data_AF-A0A3D2FHJ0-F1
#
_entry.id   AF-A0A3D2FHJ0-F1
#
_cell.length_a   1.000
_cell.length_b   1.000
_cell.length_c   1.000
_cell.angle_alpha   90.00
_cell.angle_beta   90.00
_cell.angle_gamma   90.00
#
_symmetry.space_group_name_H-M   'P 1'
#
loop_
_entity.id
_entity.type
_entity.pdbx_description
1 polymer ?
#
loop_
_entity_poly.entity_id
_entity_poly.type
_entity_poly.pdbx_seq_one_letter_code
_entity_poly.pdbx_strand_id
1 'polypeptide(L)' 'MTARLREIPYNYTSFSDREIVLRILGDEAWGIINTLREERRTGRSAQMLYEVLGDIWVVMRNPYLQD' A
#
# COMPACT_ATOMS: atom_id res chain seq x y z
N MET A 1 -10.03 -20.66 4.25
CA MET A 1 -9.79 -19.26 4.67
C MET A 1 -9.75 -18.43 3.41
N THR A 2 -10.73 -17.55 3.19
CA THR A 2 -10.69 -16.56 2.11
C THR A 2 -9.53 -15.61 2.40
N ALA A 3 -8.42 -15.76 1.68
CA ALA A 3 -7.34 -14.79 1.74
C ALA A 3 -7.92 -13.44 1.32
N ARG A 4 -7.87 -12.44 2.21
CA ARG A 4 -8.26 -11.07 1.84
C ARG A 4 -7.41 -10.67 0.63
N LEU A 5 -8.06 -10.26 -0.46
CA LEU A 5 -7.39 -9.70 -1.61
C LEU A 5 -6.54 -8.51 -1.15
N ARG A 6 -5.24 -8.55 -1.46
CA ARG A 6 -4.30 -7.46 -1.20
C ARG A 6 -4.42 -6.46 -2.34
N GLU A 7 -4.44 -5.17 -2.01
CA GLU A 7 -4.36 -4.10 -3.00
C GLU A 7 -2.92 -3.65 -3.21
N ILE A 8 -2.07 -3.74 -2.18
CA ILE A 8 -0.62 -3.50 -2.31
C ILE A 8 0.05 -4.77 -2.83
N PRO A 9 0.68 -4.73 -4.03
CA PRO A 9 1.41 -5.87 -4.57
C PRO A 9 2.66 -6.18 -3.74
N TYR A 10 3.15 -7.42 -3.88
CA TYR A 10 4.36 -7.93 -3.21
C TYR A 10 4.32 -7.91 -1.67
N ASN A 11 3.14 -7.67 -1.07
CA ASN A 11 2.98 -7.76 0.37
C ASN A 11 2.84 -9.22 0.82
N TYR A 12 3.99 -9.89 0.96
CA TYR A 12 4.12 -11.25 1.48
C TYR A 12 4.31 -11.29 3.00
N THR A 13 3.87 -10.24 3.70
CA THR A 13 4.13 -10.02 5.13
C THR A 13 2.85 -10.08 5.95
N SER A 14 2.98 -10.14 7.28
CA SER A 14 1.83 -10.03 8.18
C SER A 14 1.24 -8.62 8.25
N PHE A 15 1.92 -7.59 7.72
CA PHE A 15 1.40 -6.23 7.71
C PHE A 15 0.22 -6.13 6.76
N SER A 16 -0.85 -5.49 7.23
CA SER A 16 -1.98 -5.07 6.40
C SER A 16 -1.59 -3.92 5.46
N ASP A 17 -2.39 -3.72 4.41
CA ASP A 17 -2.14 -2.62 3.46
C ASP A 17 -2.26 -1.25 4.15
N ARG A 18 -3.18 -1.12 5.12
CA ARG A 18 -3.26 0.04 6.02
C ARG A 18 -1.95 0.24 6.77
N GLU A 19 -1.43 -0.81 7.39
CA GLU A 19 -0.17 -0.75 8.16
C GLU A 19 1.04 -0.36 7.32
N ILE A 20 1.07 -0.75 6.04
CA ILE A 20 2.11 -0.31 5.09
C ILE A 20 1.92 1.16 4.74
N VAL A 21 0.70 1.59 4.39
CA VAL A 21 0.41 3.01 4.11
C VAL A 21 0.82 3.91 5.27
N LEU A 22 0.43 3.55 6.50
CA LEU A 22 0.78 4.33 7.69
C LEU A 22 2.28 4.45 7.91
N ARG A 23 3.04 3.38 7.61
CA ARG A 23 4.50 3.37 7.78
C ARG A 23 5.21 4.19 6.71
N ILE A 24 4.72 4.18 5.48
CA ILE A 24 5.38 4.86 4.35
C ILE A 24 4.93 6.33 4.26
N LEU A 25 3.64 6.61 4.43
CA LEU A 25 3.03 7.92 4.16
C LEU A 25 2.45 8.62 5.39
N GLY A 26 2.34 7.94 6.54
CA GLY A 26 1.73 8.49 7.75
C GLY A 26 0.20 8.38 7.80
N ASP A 27 -0.39 8.84 8.90
CA ASP A 27 -1.82 8.68 9.19
C ASP A 27 -2.71 9.61 8.36
N GLU A 28 -2.25 10.84 8.07
CA GLU A 28 -2.97 11.80 7.23
C GLU A 28 -3.24 11.24 5.83
N ALA A 29 -2.24 10.60 5.23
CA ALA A 29 -2.36 9.99 3.91
C ALA A 29 -3.40 8.88 3.88
N TRP A 30 -3.56 8.11 4.97
CA TRP A 30 -4.60 7.09 5.05
C TRP A 30 -6.00 7.72 5.00
N GLY A 31 -6.21 8.85 5.68
CA GLY A 31 -7.45 9.62 5.60
C GLY A 31 -7.77 10.06 4.18
N ILE A 32 -6.81 10.72 3.52
CA ILE A 32 -6.95 11.20 2.14
C ILE A 32 -7.29 10.06 1.17
N ILE A 33 -6.61 8.92 1.29
CA ILE A 33 -6.86 7.75 0.46
C ILE A 33 -8.28 7.22 0.64
N ASN A 34 -8.81 7.20 1.86
CA ASN A 34 -10.19 6.76 2.09
C ASN A 34 -11.20 7.72 1.46
N THR A 35 -11.01 9.03 1.60
CA THR A 35 -11.84 10.04 0.92
C THR A 35 -11.82 9.85 -0.60
N LEU A 36 -10.64 9.68 -1.19
CA LEU A 36 -10.51 9.44 -2.64
C LEU A 36 -11.14 8.12 -3.11
N ARG A 37 -11.20 7.10 -2.25
CA ARG A 37 -11.89 5.83 -2.54
C ARG A 37 -13.41 6.00 -2.57
N GLU A 38 -13.96 6.86 -1.72
CA GLU A 38 -15.39 7.17 -1.70
C GLU A 38 -15.82 7.94 -2.96
N GLU A 39 -14.95 8.80 -3.49
CA GLU A 39 -15.19 9.57 -4.72
C GLU A 39 -14.96 8.77 -6.02
N ARG A 40 -14.58 7.49 -5.92
CA ARG A 40 -13.97 6.72 -7.02
C ARG A 40 -14.97 6.35 -8.11
N ARG A 41 -14.67 6.75 -9.36
CA ARG A 41 -15.39 6.29 -10.57
C ARG A 41 -14.88 4.97 -11.14
N THR A 42 -13.55 4.80 -11.27
CA THR A 42 -12.98 3.68 -12.06
C THR A 42 -12.04 2.76 -11.30
N GLY A 43 -11.30 3.24 -10.29
CA GLY A 43 -10.26 2.40 -9.67
C GLY A 43 -8.85 2.95 -9.78
N ARG A 44 -8.53 3.51 -10.94
CA ARG A 44 -7.17 3.42 -11.49
C ARG A 44 -6.11 4.18 -10.68
N SER A 45 -6.42 5.37 -10.20
CA SER A 45 -5.47 6.20 -9.42
C SER A 45 -5.03 5.52 -8.13
N ALA A 46 -5.96 4.94 -7.36
CA ALA A 46 -5.61 4.23 -6.14
C ALA A 46 -4.84 2.93 -6.42
N GLN A 47 -5.09 2.26 -7.56
CA GLN A 47 -4.27 1.11 -7.97
C GLN A 47 -2.82 1.54 -8.26
N MET A 48 -2.62 2.62 -9.03
CA MET A 48 -1.28 3.16 -9.30
C MET A 48 -0.54 3.55 -8.01
N LEU A 49 -1.25 4.15 -7.05
CA LEU A 49 -0.68 4.47 -5.75
C LEU A 49 -0.23 3.19 -5.01
N TYR A 50 -1.04 2.13 -5.01
CA TYR A 50 -0.67 0.89 -4.35
C TYR A 50 0.48 0.16 -5.02
N GLU A 51 0.57 0.21 -6.35
CA GLU A 51 1.74 -0.31 -7.09
C GLU A 51 3.03 0.37 -6.61
N VAL A 52 3.06 1.71 -6.56
CA VAL A 52 4.23 2.47 -6.06
C VAL A 52 4.54 2.14 -4.60
N LEU A 53 3.53 2.00 -3.75
CA LEU A 53 3.75 1.62 -2.35
C LEU A 53 4.30 0.20 -2.20
N GLY A 54 3.91 -0.72 -3.09
CA GLY A 54 4.47 -2.06 -3.17
C GLY A 54 5.96 -2.02 -3.52
N ASP A 55 6.32 -1.24 -4.52
CA ASP A 55 7.72 -1.06 -4.95
C ASP A 55 8.58 -0.48 -3.82
N ILE A 56 8.11 0.58 -3.17
CA ILE A 56 8.79 1.18 -2.01
C ILE A 56 8.95 0.15 -0.89
N TRP A 57 7.88 -0.58 -0.57
CA TRP A 57 7.87 -1.55 0.51
C TRP A 57 8.89 -2.68 0.30
N VAL A 58 8.98 -3.21 -0.92
CA VAL A 58 9.96 -4.25 -1.27
C VAL A 58 11.38 -3.72 -1.11
N VAL A 59 11.66 -2.50 -1.59
CA VAL A 59 12.98 -1.87 -1.47
C VAL A 59 13.37 -1.64 0.00
N MET A 60 12.48 -1.05 0.79
CA MET A 60 12.73 -0.76 2.21
C MET A 60 13.03 -2.02 3.05
N ARG A 61 12.48 -3.17 2.62
CA ARG A 61 12.58 -4.45 3.34
C ARG A 61 13.68 -5.33 2.79
N ASN A 62 14.39 -4.93 1.74
CA ASN A 62 15.40 -5.74 1.11
C ASN A 62 16.73 -5.60 1.86
N PRO A 63 17.19 -6.63 2.61
CA PRO A 63 18.43 -6.55 3.37
C PRO A 63 19.68 -6.47 2.47
N TYR A 64 19.55 -6.77 1.18
CA TYR A 64 20.63 -6.71 0.21
C TYR A 64 20.79 -5.33 -0.44
N LEU A 65 19.89 -4.37 -0.18
CA LEU A 65 19.96 -2.99 -0.69
C LEU A 65 20.49 -1.99 0.34
N GLN A 66 20.84 -2.44 1.54
CA GLN A 66 21.51 -1.61 2.54
C GLN A 66 23.02 -1.80 2.40
N ASP A 67 23.73 -0.73 2.02
CA ASP A 67 25.17 -0.59 2.21
C ASP A 67 25.49 -0.17 3.66
#